data_AF-A0A6L9JUR8-F1
#
_entry.id   AF-A0A6L9JUR8-F1
#
_cell.length_a   1.000
_cell.length_b   1.000
_cell.length_c   1.000
_cell.angle_alpha   90.00
_cell.angle_beta   90.00
_cell.angle_gamma   90.00
#
_symmetry.space_group_name_H-M   'P 1'
#
loop_
_entity.id
_entity.type
_entity.pdbx_description
1 polymer ?
#
loop_
_entity_poly.entity_id
_entity_poly.type
_entity_poly.pdbx_seq_one_letter_code
_entity_poly.pdbx_strand_id
1 'polypeptide(L)'
;PKVQVRFPEPPPRPMSALQGFGLGLLLGAFVLTGTWLGFYRPLQQQFTALTDTPDGARLAWLSHPDLTTYARQLTRLADTSPLVVLQQAEQLTDRAQKTWPQDRRQQRETQRWQQLQSIRRENAPVSGSWQQTRHQLQLLADNILTQERNRGSFTLSYLKTAIYQIQHSHNRDVPLEELLRQLSVAVEQGESVSPALIKKTDDRFNALLSQYYALQQAAGLTALPEKNRP
;
A
#
# COMPACT_ATOMS: atom_id res chain seq x y z
N PRO A 1 15.11 18.09 96.82
CA PRO A 1 15.47 17.54 95.49
C PRO A 1 15.02 16.07 95.33
N LYS A 2 13.93 15.83 94.58
CA LYS A 2 13.45 14.48 94.25
C LYS A 2 13.65 14.24 92.76
N VAL A 3 14.41 13.20 92.43
CA VAL A 3 14.79 12.78 91.07
C VAL A 3 13.58 12.17 90.38
N GLN A 4 13.24 12.68 89.18
CA GLN A 4 12.27 12.09 88.28
C GLN A 4 12.92 10.96 87.49
N VAL A 5 12.25 9.80 87.40
CA VAL A 5 12.63 8.70 86.51
C VAL A 5 11.55 8.60 85.44
N ARG A 6 11.93 8.90 84.19
CA ARG A 6 11.09 8.77 83.00
C ARG A 6 11.25 7.35 82.45
N PHE A 7 10.16 6.60 82.35
CA PHE A 7 10.15 5.28 81.70
C PHE A 7 10.00 5.43 80.18
N PRO A 8 10.67 4.60 79.36
CA PRO A 8 10.49 4.61 77.91
C PRO A 8 9.17 3.94 77.49
N GLU A 9 8.56 4.43 76.40
CA GLU A 9 7.31 3.92 75.84
C GLU A 9 7.45 2.49 75.28
N PRO A 10 6.41 1.64 75.37
CA PRO A 10 6.47 0.25 74.89
C PRO A 10 6.46 0.17 73.35
N PRO A 11 7.20 -0.79 72.75
CA PRO A 11 7.25 -0.95 71.31
C PRO A 11 5.89 -1.45 70.74
N PRO A 12 5.55 -1.06 69.49
CA PRO A 12 4.29 -1.45 68.86
C PRO A 12 4.19 -2.98 68.68
N ARG A 13 2.99 -3.54 68.88
CA ARG A 13 2.69 -4.98 68.79
C ARG A 13 2.97 -5.51 67.36
N PRO A 14 3.66 -6.66 67.20
CA PRO A 14 3.87 -7.25 65.88
C PRO A 14 2.56 -7.80 65.32
N MET A 15 2.32 -7.57 64.02
CA MET A 15 1.15 -8.11 63.31
C MET A 15 1.21 -9.65 63.28
N SER A 16 0.04 -10.30 63.35
CA SER A 16 -0.06 -11.75 63.18
C SER A 16 0.34 -12.17 61.75
N ALA A 17 1.06 -13.28 61.61
CA ALA A 17 1.48 -13.81 60.30
C ALA A 17 0.31 -13.99 59.32
N LEU A 18 -0.89 -14.31 59.83
CA LEU A 18 -2.11 -14.45 59.04
C LEU A 18 -2.61 -13.09 58.50
N GLN A 19 -2.41 -12.01 59.27
CA GLN A 19 -2.77 -10.65 58.87
C GLN A 19 -1.79 -10.12 57.81
N GLY A 20 -0.49 -10.41 57.95
CA GLY A 20 0.51 -10.09 56.93
C GLY A 20 0.26 -10.80 55.60
N PHE A 21 -0.16 -12.08 55.64
CA PHE A 21 -0.51 -12.84 54.44
C PHE A 21 -1.78 -12.31 53.75
N GLY A 22 -2.83 -11.99 54.52
CA GLY A 22 -4.07 -11.40 53.97
C GLY A 22 -3.82 -10.04 53.31
N LEU A 23 -2.97 -9.20 53.92
CA LEU A 23 -2.58 -7.89 53.37
C LEU A 23 -1.72 -8.04 52.10
N GLY A 24 -0.84 -9.05 52.06
CA GLY A 24 -0.06 -9.42 50.87
C GLY A 24 -0.93 -9.89 49.70
N LEU A 25 -1.96 -10.72 49.94
CA LEU A 25 -2.89 -11.14 48.90
C LEU A 25 -3.73 -9.99 48.35
N LEU A 26 -4.18 -9.07 49.21
CA LEU A 26 -4.92 -7.88 48.78
C LEU A 26 -4.04 -6.94 47.94
N LEU A 27 -2.79 -6.70 48.36
CA LEU A 27 -1.84 -5.90 47.58
C LEU A 27 -1.50 -6.58 46.25
N GLY A 28 -1.30 -7.90 46.24
CA GLY A 28 -1.06 -8.67 45.02
C GLY A 28 -2.24 -8.58 44.03
N ALA A 29 -3.47 -8.73 44.52
CA ALA A 29 -4.68 -8.60 43.71
C ALA A 29 -4.86 -7.17 43.18
N PHE A 30 -4.55 -6.14 43.99
CA PHE A 30 -4.61 -4.74 43.58
C PHE A 30 -3.57 -4.39 42.52
N VAL A 31 -2.35 -4.92 42.63
CA VAL A 31 -1.31 -4.76 41.60
C VAL A 31 -1.72 -5.50 40.32
N LEU A 32 -2.18 -6.75 40.40
CA LEU A 32 -2.65 -7.51 39.23
C LEU A 32 -3.81 -6.83 38.51
N THR A 33 -4.81 -6.34 39.24
CA THR A 33 -5.95 -5.62 38.64
C THR A 33 -5.56 -4.25 38.10
N GLY A 34 -4.68 -3.51 38.80
CA GLY A 34 -4.13 -2.24 38.35
C GLY A 34 -3.31 -2.39 37.05
N THR A 35 -2.46 -3.41 36.98
CA THR A 35 -1.68 -3.72 35.76
C THR A 35 -2.58 -4.21 34.62
N TRP A 36 -3.61 -5.01 34.91
CA TRP A 36 -4.57 -5.48 33.91
C TRP A 36 -5.42 -4.33 33.31
N LEU A 37 -5.93 -3.43 34.15
CA LEU A 37 -6.73 -2.28 33.70
C LEU A 37 -5.88 -1.18 33.05
N GLY A 38 -4.70 -0.89 33.60
CA GLY A 38 -3.85 0.22 33.15
C GLY A 38 -2.98 -0.12 31.94
N PHE A 39 -2.55 -1.36 31.78
CA PHE A 39 -1.64 -1.75 30.70
C PHE A 39 -2.30 -2.67 29.67
N TYR A 40 -3.03 -3.70 30.10
CA TYR A 40 -3.60 -4.70 29.17
C TYR A 40 -4.82 -4.19 28.39
N ARG A 41 -5.78 -3.49 29.02
CA ARG A 41 -6.96 -2.97 28.32
C ARG A 41 -6.67 -1.95 27.22
N PRO A 42 -5.83 -0.90 27.42
CA PRO A 42 -5.54 0.04 26.35
C PRO A 42 -4.74 -0.63 25.22
N LEU A 43 -3.89 -1.61 25.54
CA LEU A 43 -3.17 -2.40 24.55
C LEU A 43 -4.15 -3.25 23.72
N GLN A 44 -5.10 -3.93 24.36
CA GLN A 44 -6.15 -4.69 23.66
C GLN A 44 -7.00 -3.80 22.75
N GLN A 45 -7.39 -2.61 23.19
CA GLN A 45 -8.15 -1.68 22.35
C GLN A 45 -7.36 -1.21 21.13
N GLN A 46 -6.05 -0.97 21.28
CA GLN A 46 -5.17 -0.66 20.16
C GLN A 46 -5.00 -1.86 19.22
N PHE A 47 -4.87 -3.08 19.75
CA PHE A 47 -4.82 -4.29 18.94
C PHE A 47 -6.13 -4.53 18.18
N THR A 48 -7.28 -4.38 18.84
CA THR A 48 -8.59 -4.51 18.18
C THR A 48 -8.72 -3.49 17.05
N ALA A 49 -8.40 -2.22 17.30
CA ALA A 49 -8.42 -1.16 16.28
C ALA A 49 -7.41 -1.42 15.14
N LEU A 50 -6.27 -2.05 15.42
CA LEU A 50 -5.31 -2.48 14.41
C LEU A 50 -5.84 -3.67 13.60
N THR A 51 -6.46 -4.68 14.22
CA THR A 51 -7.13 -5.80 13.53
C THR A 51 -8.39 -5.39 12.77
N ASP A 52 -8.95 -4.23 13.06
CA ASP A 52 -10.05 -3.66 12.26
C ASP A 52 -9.53 -3.11 10.92
N THR A 53 -8.22 -2.87 10.79
CA THR A 53 -7.60 -2.60 9.48
C THR A 53 -7.37 -3.90 8.71
N PRO A 54 -7.51 -3.90 7.37
CA PRO A 54 -7.29 -5.09 6.54
C PRO A 54 -5.91 -5.74 6.76
N ASP A 55 -4.86 -4.92 6.93
CA ASP A 55 -3.50 -5.39 7.17
C ASP A 55 -3.31 -5.98 8.57
N GLY A 56 -3.86 -5.35 9.61
CA GLY A 56 -3.79 -5.91 10.96
C GLY A 56 -4.60 -7.20 11.09
N ALA A 57 -5.75 -7.31 10.42
CA ALA A 57 -6.52 -8.54 10.35
C ALA A 57 -5.73 -9.69 9.70
N ARG A 58 -5.02 -9.40 8.61
CA ARG A 58 -4.15 -10.35 7.92
C ARG A 58 -3.00 -10.82 8.80
N LEU A 59 -2.29 -9.88 9.44
CA LEU A 59 -1.16 -10.20 10.32
C LEU A 59 -1.61 -11.01 11.55
N ALA A 60 -2.75 -10.65 12.14
CA ALA A 60 -3.33 -11.42 13.24
C ALA A 60 -3.67 -12.84 12.80
N TRP A 61 -4.29 -13.02 11.63
CA TRP A 61 -4.58 -14.34 11.08
C TRP A 61 -3.31 -15.14 10.78
N LEU A 62 -2.27 -14.51 10.24
CA LEU A 62 -0.97 -15.20 10.01
C LEU A 62 -0.29 -15.64 11.32
N SER A 63 -0.51 -14.90 12.42
CA SER A 63 0.01 -15.28 13.74
C SER A 63 -0.80 -16.40 14.40
N HIS A 64 -2.12 -16.39 14.21
CA HIS A 64 -3.07 -17.35 14.79
C HIS A 64 -4.08 -17.77 13.71
N PRO A 65 -3.70 -18.72 12.85
CA PRO A 65 -4.52 -19.11 11.71
C PRO A 65 -5.79 -19.81 12.19
N ASP A 66 -6.92 -19.36 11.64
CA ASP A 66 -8.23 -19.92 11.94
C ASP A 66 -9.04 -20.12 10.65
N LEU A 67 -9.51 -21.35 10.45
CA LEU A 67 -10.28 -21.75 9.28
C LEU A 67 -11.63 -21.01 9.20
N THR A 68 -12.24 -20.66 10.33
CA THR A 68 -13.56 -20.00 10.31
C THR A 68 -13.51 -18.58 9.75
N THR A 69 -12.36 -17.90 9.92
CA THR A 69 -12.13 -16.54 9.42
C THR A 69 -11.39 -16.50 8.08
N TYR A 70 -10.79 -17.62 7.65
CA TYR A 70 -9.98 -17.71 6.43
C TYR A 70 -10.69 -17.20 5.17
N ALA A 71 -11.90 -17.69 4.89
CA ALA A 71 -12.66 -17.29 3.70
C ALA A 71 -12.96 -15.78 3.69
N ARG A 72 -13.26 -15.20 4.85
CA ARG A 72 -13.48 -13.76 5.00
C ARG A 72 -12.19 -12.97 4.75
N GLN A 73 -11.04 -13.46 5.21
CA GLN A 73 -9.76 -12.81 4.95
C GLN A 73 -9.40 -12.84 3.46
N LEU A 74 -9.60 -13.97 2.78
CA LEU A 74 -9.40 -14.04 1.33
C LEU A 74 -10.31 -13.10 0.56
N THR A 75 -11.60 -13.02 0.94
CA THR A 75 -12.57 -12.11 0.31
C THR A 75 -12.12 -10.66 0.47
N ARG A 76 -11.70 -10.25 1.69
CA ARG A 76 -11.17 -8.90 1.92
C ARG A 76 -9.94 -8.58 1.06
N LEU A 77 -9.04 -9.55 0.89
CA LEU A 77 -7.86 -9.38 0.04
C LEU A 77 -8.23 -9.25 -1.44
N ALA A 78 -9.21 -10.04 -1.90
CA ALA A 78 -9.72 -9.93 -3.27
C ALA A 78 -10.40 -8.57 -3.54
N ASP A 79 -11.11 -8.04 -2.55
CA ASP A 79 -11.77 -6.72 -2.62
C ASP A 79 -10.80 -5.54 -2.41
N THR A 80 -9.55 -5.80 -2.03
CA THR A 80 -8.56 -4.76 -1.77
C THR A 80 -8.12 -4.11 -3.08
N SER A 81 -8.23 -2.79 -3.16
CA SER A 81 -7.80 -2.03 -4.33
C SER A 81 -6.31 -2.25 -4.62
N PRO A 82 -5.89 -2.40 -5.89
CA PRO A 82 -4.47 -2.43 -6.26
C PRO A 82 -3.74 -1.12 -5.90
N LEU A 83 -4.48 -0.05 -5.57
CA LEU A 83 -3.96 1.25 -5.16
C LEU A 83 -3.71 1.37 -3.65
N VAL A 84 -3.96 0.32 -2.86
CA VAL A 84 -3.89 0.37 -1.39
C VAL A 84 -2.54 0.91 -0.88
N VAL A 85 -1.43 0.55 -1.53
CA VAL A 85 -0.09 1.03 -1.15
C VAL A 85 0.04 2.54 -1.35
N LEU A 86 -0.51 3.09 -2.43
CA LEU A 86 -0.48 4.53 -2.71
C LEU A 86 -1.39 5.29 -1.75
N GLN A 87 -2.56 4.75 -1.46
CA GLN A 87 -3.50 5.32 -0.48
C GLN A 87 -2.89 5.34 0.93
N GLN A 88 -2.25 4.25 1.34
CA GLN A 88 -1.55 4.17 2.63
C GLN A 88 -0.38 5.13 2.71
N ALA A 89 0.39 5.26 1.63
CA ALA A 89 1.51 6.20 1.59
C ALA A 89 1.02 7.65 1.75
N GLU A 90 -0.10 8.03 1.11
CA GLU A 90 -0.71 9.35 1.28
C GLU A 90 -1.17 9.59 2.72
N GLN A 91 -1.88 8.62 3.33
CA GLN A 91 -2.28 8.69 4.73
C GLN A 91 -1.07 8.84 5.67
N LEU A 92 0.01 8.11 5.39
CA LEU A 92 1.25 8.17 6.16
C LEU A 92 1.90 9.55 6.03
N THR A 93 2.01 10.09 4.81
CA THR A 93 2.60 11.43 4.60
C THR A 93 1.75 12.54 5.22
N ASP A 94 0.42 12.45 5.10
CA ASP A 94 -0.52 13.40 5.70
C ASP A 94 -0.44 13.39 7.22
N ARG A 95 -0.40 12.19 7.82
CA ARG A 95 -0.26 12.04 9.27
C ARG A 95 1.09 12.56 9.74
N ALA A 96 2.17 12.24 9.03
CA ALA A 96 3.51 12.72 9.36
C ALA A 96 3.60 14.25 9.30
N GLN A 97 3.00 14.87 8.29
CA GLN A 97 2.98 16.33 8.13
C GLN A 97 2.17 17.03 9.22
N LYS A 98 1.04 16.44 9.66
CA LYS A 98 0.24 16.96 10.78
C LYS A 98 0.93 16.77 12.14
N THR A 99 1.68 15.68 12.30
CA THR A 99 2.33 15.33 13.58
C THR A 99 3.65 16.07 13.78
N TRP A 100 4.44 16.23 12.71
CA TRP A 100 5.75 16.87 12.74
C TRP A 100 5.90 17.97 11.68
N PRO A 101 5.06 19.02 11.70
CA PRO A 101 5.01 20.02 10.62
C PRO A 101 6.31 20.81 10.42
N GLN A 102 7.11 20.98 11.47
CA GLN A 102 8.36 21.75 11.45
C GLN A 102 9.62 20.88 11.34
N ASP A 103 9.50 19.55 11.29
CA ASP A 103 10.65 18.66 11.21
C ASP A 103 11.18 18.57 9.77
N ARG A 104 12.42 19.02 9.57
CA ARG A 104 13.08 18.98 8.24
C ARG A 104 13.30 17.57 7.70
N ARG A 105 13.48 16.56 8.56
CA ARG A 105 13.65 15.16 8.14
C ARG A 105 12.35 14.65 7.54
N GLN A 106 11.22 14.90 8.20
CA GLN A 106 9.90 14.52 7.69
C GLN A 106 9.61 15.17 6.33
N GLN A 107 9.87 16.48 6.21
CA GLN A 107 9.64 17.23 4.97
C GLN A 107 10.47 16.66 3.82
N ARG A 108 11.76 16.37 4.05
CA ARG A 108 12.66 15.80 3.04
C ARG A 108 12.19 14.42 2.56
N GLU A 109 11.85 13.51 3.48
CA GLU A 109 11.39 12.17 3.07
C GLU A 109 10.05 12.22 2.32
N THR A 110 9.16 13.13 2.71
CA THR A 110 7.89 13.35 2.01
C THR A 110 8.10 13.90 0.61
N GLN A 111 8.99 14.89 0.45
CA GLN A 111 9.36 15.43 -0.87
C GLN A 111 9.99 14.36 -1.77
N ARG A 112 10.89 13.53 -1.21
CA ARG A 112 11.51 12.42 -1.94
C ARG A 112 10.47 11.42 -2.43
N TRP A 113 9.49 11.08 -1.59
CA TRP A 113 8.37 10.23 -1.99
C TRP A 113 7.54 10.86 -3.10
N GLN A 114 7.15 12.12 -2.97
CA GLN A 114 6.38 12.85 -3.97
C GLN A 114 7.11 12.94 -5.31
N GLN A 115 8.42 13.17 -5.30
CA GLN A 115 9.26 13.17 -6.50
C GLN A 115 9.35 11.79 -7.15
N LEU A 116 9.46 10.71 -6.37
CA LEU A 116 9.40 9.36 -6.92
C LEU A 116 8.05 9.11 -7.61
N GLN A 117 6.95 9.56 -7.00
CA GLN A 117 5.62 9.44 -7.60
C GLN A 117 5.48 10.27 -8.88
N SER A 118 6.05 11.48 -8.95
CA SER A 118 6.01 12.28 -10.18
C SER A 118 6.77 11.60 -11.31
N ILE A 119 7.99 11.11 -11.04
CA ILE A 119 8.80 10.37 -12.01
C ILE A 119 8.06 9.12 -12.50
N ARG A 120 7.41 8.37 -11.61
CA ARG A 120 6.62 7.19 -11.99
C ARG A 120 5.47 7.57 -12.94
N ARG A 121 4.75 8.64 -12.66
CA ARG A 121 3.66 9.13 -13.53
C ARG A 121 4.17 9.58 -14.89
N GLU A 122 5.26 10.33 -14.93
CA GLU A 122 5.88 10.79 -16.18
C GLU A 122 6.34 9.63 -17.06
N ASN A 123 6.78 8.53 -16.45
CA ASN A 123 7.18 7.30 -17.14
C ASN A 123 6.03 6.33 -17.42
N ALA A 124 4.79 6.66 -17.05
CA ALA A 124 3.63 5.85 -17.39
C ALA A 124 3.42 5.93 -18.92
N PRO A 125 3.29 4.80 -19.63
CA PRO A 125 3.04 4.80 -21.06
C PRO A 125 1.57 5.13 -21.30
N VAL A 126 1.21 6.40 -21.09
CA VAL A 126 -0.06 6.97 -21.55
C VAL A 126 0.09 7.46 -22.99
N SER A 127 1.27 7.27 -23.59
CA SER A 127 1.52 7.61 -24.98
C SER A 127 0.48 6.89 -25.83
N GLY A 128 -0.21 7.65 -26.67
CA GLY A 128 -1.23 7.13 -27.58
C GLY A 128 -0.68 6.19 -28.63
N SER A 129 0.42 5.45 -28.40
CA SER A 129 1.02 4.49 -29.33
C SER A 129 -0.01 3.47 -29.80
N TRP A 130 -0.82 2.89 -28.90
CA TRP A 130 -1.92 1.99 -29.27
C TRP A 130 -2.95 2.66 -30.18
N GLN A 131 -3.43 3.84 -29.79
CA GLN A 131 -4.41 4.61 -30.56
C GLN A 131 -3.82 5.05 -31.91
N GLN A 132 -2.54 5.40 -31.95
CA GLN A 132 -1.79 5.83 -33.12
C GLN A 132 -1.60 4.67 -34.10
N THR A 133 -1.13 3.51 -33.62
CA THR A 133 -1.02 2.29 -34.44
C THR A 133 -2.39 1.91 -34.99
N ARG A 134 -3.43 1.91 -34.16
CA ARG A 134 -4.81 1.65 -34.60
C ARG A 134 -5.26 2.63 -35.68
N HIS A 135 -5.00 3.93 -35.48
CA HIS A 135 -5.37 4.96 -36.43
C HIS A 135 -4.61 4.82 -37.76
N GLN A 136 -3.30 4.55 -37.71
CA GLN A 136 -2.50 4.33 -38.92
C GLN A 136 -2.91 3.06 -39.68
N LEU A 137 -3.28 1.98 -38.97
CA LEU A 137 -3.84 0.79 -39.59
C LEU A 137 -5.19 1.07 -40.26
N GLN A 138 -6.07 1.82 -39.61
CA GLN A 138 -7.35 2.23 -40.18
C GLN A 138 -7.14 3.08 -41.43
N LEU A 139 -6.28 4.10 -41.38
CA LEU A 139 -5.94 4.91 -42.53
C LEU A 139 -5.38 4.08 -43.70
N LEU A 140 -4.52 3.10 -43.42
CA LEU A 140 -4.01 2.22 -44.46
C LEU A 140 -5.13 1.38 -45.09
N ALA A 141 -6.02 0.81 -44.27
CA ALA A 141 -7.17 0.04 -44.76
C ALA A 141 -8.13 0.88 -45.61
N ASP A 142 -8.45 2.11 -45.17
CA ASP A 142 -9.32 3.03 -45.89
C ASP A 142 -8.73 3.47 -47.23
N ASN A 143 -7.41 3.73 -47.25
CA ASN A 143 -6.68 4.01 -48.49
C ASN A 143 -6.75 2.81 -49.44
N ILE A 144 -6.53 1.58 -48.93
CA ILE A 144 -6.62 0.36 -49.74
C ILE A 144 -7.99 0.23 -50.40
N LEU A 145 -9.05 0.39 -49.62
CA LEU A 145 -10.42 0.31 -50.11
C LEU A 145 -10.72 1.40 -51.16
N THR A 146 -10.24 2.61 -50.94
CA THR A 146 -10.42 3.74 -51.88
C THR A 146 -9.69 3.47 -53.19
N GLN A 147 -8.47 2.95 -53.13
CA GLN A 147 -7.68 2.64 -54.32
C GLN A 147 -8.28 1.48 -55.12
N GLU A 148 -8.82 0.47 -54.45
CA GLU A 148 -9.54 -0.64 -55.08
C GLU A 148 -10.77 -0.13 -55.85
N ARG A 149 -11.59 0.72 -55.22
CA ARG A 149 -12.77 1.33 -55.88
C ARG A 149 -12.41 2.13 -57.12
N ASN A 150 -11.26 2.81 -57.08
CA ASN A 150 -10.76 3.61 -58.19
C ASN A 150 -9.98 2.78 -59.23
N ARG A 151 -9.90 1.44 -59.07
CA ARG A 151 -9.09 0.52 -59.90
C ARG A 151 -7.62 0.97 -60.02
N GLY A 152 -7.11 1.66 -59.01
CA GLY A 152 -5.73 2.12 -58.96
C GLY A 152 -4.80 1.04 -58.39
N SER A 153 -3.50 1.21 -58.58
CA SER A 153 -2.46 0.38 -57.96
C SER A 153 -1.68 1.18 -56.93
N PHE A 154 -1.23 0.55 -55.84
CA PHE A 154 -0.20 1.13 -54.98
C PHE A 154 1.19 0.83 -55.51
N THR A 155 2.12 1.75 -55.29
CA THR A 155 3.53 1.44 -55.43
C THR A 155 4.00 0.59 -54.26
N LEU A 156 4.94 -0.32 -54.51
CA LEU A 156 5.58 -1.10 -53.44
C LEU A 156 6.26 -0.18 -52.40
N SER A 157 6.77 0.98 -52.84
CA SER A 157 7.40 1.98 -51.97
C SER A 157 6.42 2.65 -51.00
N TYR A 158 5.17 2.88 -51.43
CA TYR A 158 4.13 3.43 -50.56
C TYR A 158 3.79 2.44 -49.44
N LEU A 159 3.49 1.18 -49.81
CA LEU A 159 3.13 0.14 -48.83
C LEU A 159 4.28 -0.10 -47.82
N LYS A 160 5.53 -0.15 -48.31
CA LYS A 160 6.70 -0.28 -47.44
C LYS A 160 6.79 0.87 -46.43
N THR A 161 6.57 2.11 -46.88
CA THR A 161 6.59 3.29 -46.00
C THR A 161 5.47 3.24 -44.97
N ALA A 162 4.24 2.90 -45.38
CA ALA A 162 3.09 2.81 -44.48
C ALA A 162 3.29 1.72 -43.41
N ILE A 163 3.74 0.52 -43.80
CA ILE A 163 4.04 -0.58 -42.87
C ILE A 163 5.15 -0.17 -41.90
N TYR A 164 6.23 0.45 -42.40
CA TYR A 164 7.32 0.91 -41.55
C TYR A 164 6.84 1.95 -40.51
N GLN A 165 5.97 2.89 -40.89
CA GLN A 165 5.41 3.86 -39.96
C GLN A 165 4.54 3.21 -38.87
N ILE A 166 3.75 2.20 -39.23
CA ILE A 166 2.93 1.42 -38.29
C ILE A 166 3.82 0.64 -37.32
N GLN A 167 4.84 -0.05 -37.82
CA GLN A 167 5.79 -0.79 -36.97
C GLN A 167 6.55 0.15 -36.03
N HIS A 168 6.99 1.30 -36.53
CA HIS A 168 7.72 2.29 -35.75
C HIS A 168 6.84 2.90 -34.64
N SER A 169 5.57 3.21 -34.94
CA SER A 169 4.65 3.73 -33.92
C SER A 169 4.31 2.68 -32.85
N HIS A 170 4.11 1.43 -33.26
CA HIS A 170 3.80 0.32 -32.37
C HIS A 170 4.96 0.00 -31.41
N ASN A 171 6.20 0.05 -31.91
CA ASN A 171 7.39 -0.29 -31.13
C ASN A 171 7.94 0.88 -30.31
N ARG A 172 7.30 2.05 -30.32
CA ARG A 172 7.77 3.23 -29.59
C ARG A 172 7.77 3.02 -28.08
N ASP A 173 6.77 2.32 -27.56
CA ASP A 173 6.65 1.96 -26.15
C ASP A 173 6.20 0.51 -26.02
N VAL A 174 6.96 -0.30 -25.29
CA VAL A 174 6.57 -1.68 -24.99
C VAL A 174 5.49 -1.67 -23.90
N PRO A 175 4.28 -2.20 -24.20
CA PRO A 175 3.18 -2.25 -23.24
C PRO A 175 3.44 -3.29 -22.15
N LEU A 176 2.72 -3.17 -21.03
CA LEU A 176 2.89 -4.06 -19.88
C LEU A 176 2.57 -5.52 -20.25
N GLU A 177 1.55 -5.72 -21.07
CA GLU A 177 1.10 -7.02 -21.58
C GLU A 177 2.21 -7.74 -22.35
N GLU A 178 2.99 -7.01 -23.14
CA GLU A 178 4.12 -7.59 -23.88
C GLU A 178 5.30 -7.94 -22.95
N LEU A 179 5.54 -7.16 -21.89
CA LEU A 179 6.51 -7.53 -20.86
C LEU A 179 6.09 -8.81 -20.12
N LEU A 180 4.80 -8.95 -19.80
CA LEU A 180 4.24 -10.15 -19.19
C LEU A 180 4.32 -11.36 -20.12
N ARG A 181 4.08 -11.18 -21.42
CA ARG A 181 4.26 -12.23 -22.43
C ARG A 181 5.73 -12.67 -22.54
N GLN A 182 6.68 -11.74 -22.48
CA GLN A 182 8.11 -12.09 -22.47
C GLN A 182 8.48 -12.89 -21.22
N LEU A 183 7.92 -12.52 -20.06
CA LEU A 183 8.07 -13.28 -18.82
C LEU A 183 7.47 -14.70 -18.93
N SER A 184 6.26 -14.83 -19.50
CA SER A 184 5.61 -16.14 -19.63
C SER A 184 6.43 -17.07 -20.53
N VAL A 185 6.93 -16.57 -21.66
CA VAL A 185 7.78 -17.34 -22.58
C VAL A 185 9.06 -17.81 -21.90
N ALA A 186 9.75 -16.94 -21.14
CA ALA A 186 10.97 -17.32 -20.42
C ALA A 186 10.70 -18.44 -19.39
N VAL A 187 9.57 -18.36 -18.68
CA VAL A 187 9.15 -19.38 -17.71
C VAL A 187 8.81 -20.71 -18.41
N GLU A 188 8.04 -20.65 -19.50
CA GLU A 188 7.64 -21.84 -20.27
C GLU A 188 8.84 -22.57 -20.90
N GLN A 189 9.85 -21.82 -21.32
CA GLN A 189 11.08 -22.36 -21.91
C GLN A 189 12.09 -22.84 -20.86
N GLY A 190 11.81 -22.65 -19.56
CA GLY A 190 12.73 -22.99 -18.47
C GLY A 190 13.99 -22.12 -18.45
N GLU A 191 13.96 -20.97 -19.11
CA GLU A 191 15.06 -20.02 -19.14
C GLU A 191 15.14 -19.22 -17.83
N SER A 192 16.34 -18.79 -17.47
CA SER A 192 16.51 -17.88 -16.34
C SER A 192 15.91 -16.52 -16.69
N VAL A 193 14.87 -16.12 -15.95
CA VAL A 193 14.28 -14.78 -16.11
C VAL A 193 15.29 -13.70 -15.74
N SER A 194 15.56 -12.78 -16.67
CA SER A 194 16.49 -11.68 -16.43
C SER A 194 15.99 -10.74 -15.33
N PRO A 195 16.83 -10.38 -14.33
CA PRO A 195 16.47 -9.40 -13.31
C PRO A 195 16.08 -8.03 -13.89
N ALA A 196 16.64 -7.67 -15.06
CA ALA A 196 16.30 -6.42 -15.74
C ALA A 196 14.86 -6.45 -16.29
N LEU A 197 14.38 -7.60 -16.76
CA LEU A 197 13.01 -7.76 -17.25
C LEU A 197 11.99 -7.65 -16.10
N ILE A 198 12.28 -8.29 -14.96
CA ILE A 198 11.46 -8.15 -13.75
C ILE A 198 11.39 -6.68 -13.32
N LYS A 199 12.55 -6.04 -13.13
CA LYS A 199 12.60 -4.63 -12.74
C LYS A 199 11.83 -3.72 -13.70
N LYS A 200 11.98 -3.91 -15.01
CA LYS A 200 11.25 -3.15 -16.03
C LYS A 200 9.74 -3.36 -15.94
N THR A 201 9.31 -4.58 -15.66
CA THR A 201 7.89 -4.94 -15.48
C THR A 201 7.33 -4.28 -14.22
N ASP A 202 8.05 -4.36 -13.10
CA ASP A 202 7.66 -3.72 -11.84
C ASP A 202 7.59 -2.20 -11.97
N ASP A 203 8.59 -1.58 -12.60
CA ASP A 203 8.60 -0.14 -12.85
C ASP A 203 7.41 0.26 -13.72
N ARG A 204 7.04 -0.57 -14.71
CA ARG A 204 5.88 -0.33 -15.58
C ARG A 204 4.56 -0.45 -14.83
N PHE A 205 4.38 -1.47 -13.99
CA PHE A 205 3.21 -1.58 -13.10
C PHE A 205 3.07 -0.37 -12.21
N ASN A 206 4.14 0.00 -11.51
CA ASN A 206 4.13 1.12 -10.59
C ASN A 206 3.84 2.45 -11.31
N ALA A 207 4.38 2.65 -12.51
CA ALA A 207 4.09 3.84 -13.31
C ALA A 207 2.59 3.94 -13.68
N LEU A 208 2.00 2.84 -14.16
CA LEU A 208 0.58 2.78 -14.49
C LEU A 208 -0.32 2.95 -13.26
N LEU A 209 0.02 2.34 -12.12
CA LEU A 209 -0.72 2.51 -10.86
C LEU A 209 -0.65 3.95 -10.35
N SER A 210 0.53 4.57 -10.35
CA SER A 210 0.71 5.98 -9.97
C SER A 210 -0.11 6.92 -10.88
N GLN A 211 -0.17 6.63 -12.18
CA GLN A 211 -0.97 7.39 -13.12
C GLN A 211 -2.48 7.19 -12.90
N TYR A 212 -2.91 5.93 -12.71
CA TYR A 212 -4.30 5.61 -12.42
C TYR A 212 -4.76 6.29 -11.12
N TYR A 213 -3.92 6.28 -10.09
CA TYR A 213 -4.18 6.98 -8.83
C TYR A 213 -4.39 8.49 -9.03
N ALA A 214 -3.48 9.14 -9.75
CA ALA A 214 -3.60 10.57 -10.04
C ALA A 214 -4.86 10.90 -10.84
N LEU A 215 -5.26 10.04 -11.78
CA LEU A 215 -6.51 10.21 -12.53
C LEU A 215 -7.75 10.06 -11.64
N GLN A 216 -7.75 9.12 -10.70
CA GLN A 216 -8.83 9.02 -9.71
C GLN A 216 -8.89 10.25 -8.81
N GLN A 217 -7.75 10.78 -8.39
CA GLN A 217 -7.67 12.01 -7.58
C GLN A 217 -8.23 13.21 -8.37
N ALA A 218 -7.80 13.37 -9.62
CA ALA A 218 -8.29 14.43 -10.51
C ALA A 218 -9.79 14.32 -10.79
N ALA A 219 -10.33 13.10 -10.81
CA ALA A 219 -11.76 12.83 -10.98
C ALA A 219 -12.57 12.92 -9.66
N GLY A 220 -11.93 13.21 -8.52
CA GLY A 220 -12.59 13.28 -7.21
C GLY A 220 -13.03 11.93 -6.64
N LEU A 221 -12.53 10.81 -7.18
CA LEU A 221 -12.94 9.45 -6.80
C LEU A 221 -12.16 8.89 -5.60
N THR A 222 -11.07 9.53 -5.20
CA THR A 222 -10.25 9.12 -4.05
C THR A 222 -10.69 9.74 -2.73
N ALA A 223 -11.73 10.58 -2.73
CA ALA A 223 -12.29 11.11 -1.50
C ALA A 223 -12.83 9.95 -0.66
N LEU A 224 -12.10 9.62 0.42
CA LEU A 224 -12.65 8.85 1.53
C LEU A 224 -14.03 9.41 1.88
N PRO A 225 -15.03 8.58 2.20
CA PRO A 225 -16.34 9.08 2.62
C PRO A 225 -16.14 10.07 3.76
N GLU A 226 -16.45 11.33 3.50
CA GLU A 226 -16.41 12.45 4.44
C GLU A 226 -17.52 12.21 5.48
N LYS A 227 -17.32 11.24 6.38
CA LYS A 227 -18.16 11.10 7.56
C LYS A 227 -17.78 12.24 8.51
N ASN A 228 -18.68 13.22 8.58
CA ASN A 228 -18.72 14.39 9.44
C ASN A 228 -18.10 15.68 8.84
N ARG A 229 -18.94 16.49 8.21
CA ARG A 229 -18.96 17.93 8.48
C ARG A 229 -20.07 18.22 9.50
N PRO A 230 -19.87 19.24 10.37
CA PRO A 230 -20.79 19.58 11.46
C PRO A 230 -22.19 19.95 10.97
#